data_AF-A0A929EPM9-F1
#
_entry.id   AF-A0A929EPM9-F1
#
_cell.length_a   1.000
_cell.length_b   1.000
_cell.length_c   1.000
_cell.angle_alpha   90.00
_cell.angle_beta   90.00
_cell.angle_gamma   90.00
#
_symmetry.space_group_name_H-M   'P 1'
#
loop_
_entity.id
_entity.type
_entity.pdbx_description
1 polymer ?
#
loop_
_entity_poly.entity_id
_entity_poly.type
_entity_poly.pdbx_seq_one_letter_code
_entity_poly.pdbx_strand_id
1 'polypeptide(L)'
;MPFHIAVIMDGNGRWAKKRLLNRIKGHSKGIEAARETITACRELGIGCLTLYTFSRENWNRPATEVKLLMTLLERHLKSEGPDMLKNNIRFRAIGNIGELPAKVRKVISDVELMTSKNDGMILQLALSYS
;
A
#
# COMPACT_ATOMS: atom_id res chain seq x y z
N MET A 1 12.13 16.12 -13.52
CA MET A 1 11.47 14.94 -12.91
C MET A 1 10.53 15.45 -11.83
N PRO A 2 9.27 14.96 -11.70
CA PRO A 2 8.40 15.37 -10.61
C PRO A 2 8.96 14.89 -9.26
N PHE A 3 8.79 15.70 -8.22
CA PHE A 3 9.22 15.31 -6.88
C PHE A 3 8.27 14.31 -6.22
N HIS A 4 6.96 14.44 -6.49
CA HIS A 4 5.91 13.65 -5.87
C HIS A 4 4.94 13.11 -6.93
N ILE A 5 4.69 11.80 -6.89
CA ILE A 5 3.70 11.11 -7.72
C ILE A 5 2.64 10.48 -6.81
N ALA A 6 1.37 10.59 -7.18
CA ALA A 6 0.26 9.87 -6.55
C ALA A 6 -0.37 8.90 -7.54
N VAL A 7 -0.63 7.66 -7.11
CA VAL A 7 -1.19 6.60 -7.95
C VAL A 7 -2.47 6.07 -7.31
N ILE A 8 -3.55 6.05 -8.10
CA ILE A 8 -4.78 5.35 -7.76
C ILE A 8 -4.72 3.93 -8.33
N MET A 9 -4.64 2.93 -7.45
CA MET A 9 -4.49 1.52 -7.83
C MET A 9 -5.84 0.87 -8.19
N ASP A 10 -6.54 1.41 -9.19
CA ASP A 10 -7.83 0.89 -9.65
C ASP A 10 -7.67 -0.23 -10.71
N GLY A 11 -8.72 -1.02 -10.92
CA GLY A 11 -8.82 -1.98 -12.02
C GLY A 11 -8.57 -3.43 -11.62
N ASN A 12 -8.10 -3.70 -10.41
CA ASN A 12 -7.81 -5.06 -9.91
C ASN A 12 -9.00 -6.02 -10.05
N GLY A 13 -10.20 -5.58 -9.65
CA GLY A 13 -11.42 -6.37 -9.77
C GLY A 13 -11.85 -6.61 -11.23
N ARG A 14 -11.68 -5.60 -12.10
CA ARG A 14 -11.98 -5.71 -13.55
C ARG A 14 -10.99 -6.65 -14.23
N TRP A 15 -9.71 -6.58 -13.86
CA TRP A 15 -8.64 -7.44 -14.38
C TRP A 15 -8.91 -8.92 -14.07
N ALA A 16 -9.34 -9.22 -12.83
CA ALA A 16 -9.70 -10.56 -12.41
C ALA A 16 -10.94 -11.09 -13.17
N LYS A 17 -12.00 -10.27 -13.27
CA LYS A 17 -13.24 -10.62 -13.97
C LYS A 17 -12.99 -10.98 -15.44
N LYS A 18 -12.16 -10.20 -16.15
CA LYS A 18 -11.78 -10.46 -17.55
C LYS A 18 -11.08 -11.80 -17.76
N ARG A 19 -10.53 -12.41 -16.70
CA ARG A 19 -9.79 -13.67 -16.73
C ARG A 19 -10.52 -14.82 -16.04
N LEU A 20 -11.81 -14.63 -15.70
CA LEU A 20 -12.59 -15.60 -14.94
C LEU A 20 -11.93 -15.97 -13.60
N LEU A 21 -11.19 -15.04 -13.00
CA LEU A 21 -10.52 -15.20 -11.71
C LEU A 21 -11.31 -14.49 -10.61
N ASN A 22 -11.14 -14.97 -9.37
CA ASN A 22 -11.67 -14.27 -8.21
C ASN A 22 -10.97 -12.91 -8.00
N ARG A 23 -11.65 -11.98 -7.32
CA ARG A 23 -11.11 -10.64 -7.02
C ARG A 23 -9.79 -10.68 -6.26
N ILE A 24 -9.59 -11.72 -5.44
CA ILE A 24 -8.39 -11.93 -4.64
C ILE A 24 -7.15 -12.01 -5.55
N LYS A 25 -7.21 -12.76 -6.64
CA LYS A 25 -6.12 -12.81 -7.63
C LYS A 25 -5.87 -11.45 -8.27
N GLY A 26 -6.92 -10.65 -8.47
CA GLY A 26 -6.79 -9.26 -8.91
C GLY A 26 -6.01 -8.41 -7.91
N HIS A 27 -6.33 -8.50 -6.63
CA HIS A 27 -5.59 -7.78 -5.57
C HIS A 27 -4.13 -8.23 -5.48
N SER A 28 -3.86 -9.53 -5.57
CA SER A 28 -2.48 -10.05 -5.64
C SER A 28 -1.71 -9.50 -6.84
N LYS A 29 -2.36 -9.34 -8.01
CA LYS A 29 -1.70 -8.72 -9.17
C LYS A 29 -1.47 -7.21 -8.98
N GLY A 30 -2.40 -6.53 -8.31
CA GLY A 30 -2.24 -5.12 -7.94
C GLY A 30 -1.05 -4.87 -7.03
N ILE A 31 -0.78 -5.79 -6.10
CA ILE A 31 0.43 -5.77 -5.26
C ILE A 31 1.71 -5.84 -6.10
N GLU A 32 1.77 -6.75 -7.08
CA GLU A 32 2.94 -6.92 -7.93
C GLU A 32 3.22 -5.64 -8.72
N ALA A 33 2.17 -5.05 -9.31
CA ALA A 33 2.26 -3.76 -9.99
C ALA A 33 2.68 -2.63 -9.06
N ALA A 34 2.23 -2.62 -7.80
CA ALA A 34 2.66 -1.65 -6.80
C ALA A 34 4.16 -1.77 -6.51
N ARG A 35 4.69 -3.00 -6.37
CA ARG A 35 6.12 -3.24 -6.15
C ARG A 35 6.95 -2.75 -7.33
N GLU A 36 6.53 -3.06 -8.56
CA GLU A 36 7.20 -2.55 -9.78
C GLU A 36 7.20 -1.01 -9.81
N THR A 37 6.07 -0.39 -9.47
CA THR A 37 5.93 1.08 -9.42
C THR A 37 6.85 1.71 -8.38
N ILE A 38 6.94 1.12 -7.18
CA ILE A 38 7.83 1.57 -6.10
C ILE A 38 9.30 1.50 -6.55
N THR A 39 9.70 0.37 -7.13
CA THR A 39 11.07 0.19 -7.64
C THR A 39 11.41 1.21 -8.72
N ALA A 40 10.52 1.40 -9.70
CA ALA A 40 10.73 2.36 -10.77
C ALA A 40 10.82 3.81 -10.25
N CYS A 41 9.93 4.21 -9.33
CA CYS A 41 9.98 5.55 -8.75
C CYS A 41 11.29 5.81 -8.00
N ARG A 42 11.75 4.82 -7.23
CA ARG A 42 13.03 4.90 -6.51
C ARG A 42 14.21 5.05 -7.49
N GLU A 43 14.25 4.24 -8.54
CA GLU A 43 15.33 4.25 -9.54
C GLU A 43 15.34 5.54 -10.37
N LEU A 44 14.18 6.14 -10.60
CA LEU A 44 14.04 7.43 -11.26
C LEU A 44 14.34 8.63 -10.34
N GLY A 45 14.65 8.40 -9.06
CA GLY A 45 14.95 9.46 -8.09
C GLY A 45 13.73 10.28 -7.67
N ILE A 46 12.53 9.69 -7.72
CA ILE A 46 11.31 10.33 -7.21
C ILE A 46 11.42 10.46 -5.69
N GLY A 47 11.16 11.66 -5.16
CA GLY A 47 11.27 11.94 -3.72
C GLY A 47 10.10 11.39 -2.90
N CYS A 48 8.91 11.31 -3.49
CA CYS A 48 7.71 10.82 -2.81
C CYS A 48 6.77 10.07 -3.76
N LEU A 49 6.31 8.90 -3.33
CA LEU A 49 5.27 8.12 -3.99
C LEU A 49 4.11 7.90 -3.02
N THR A 50 2.91 8.37 -3.37
CA THR A 50 1.68 8.06 -2.63
C THR A 50 0.86 7.02 -3.38
N LEU A 51 0.53 5.92 -2.71
CA LEU A 51 -0.36 4.89 -3.24
C LEU A 51 -1.72 4.95 -2.54
N TYR A 52 -2.76 5.18 -3.32
CA TYR A 52 -4.14 5.16 -2.84
C TYR A 52 -4.59 3.72 -2.62
N THR A 53 -4.50 3.27 -1.37
CA THR A 53 -4.52 1.83 -1.03
C THR A 53 -5.86 1.39 -0.48
N PHE A 54 -6.51 2.22 0.34
CA PHE A 54 -7.83 1.92 0.90
C PHE A 54 -8.59 3.21 1.20
N SER A 55 -9.75 3.41 0.57
CA SER A 55 -10.59 4.60 0.78
C SER A 55 -11.62 4.42 1.89
N ARG A 56 -12.22 5.51 2.37
CA ARG A 56 -13.38 5.41 3.29
C ARG A 56 -14.56 4.68 2.66
N GLU A 57 -14.82 4.85 1.36
CA GLU A 57 -15.89 4.14 0.65
C GLU A 57 -15.64 2.64 0.58
N ASN A 58 -14.39 2.18 0.75
CA ASN A 58 -14.09 0.75 0.78
C ASN A 58 -14.67 0.05 2.02
N TRP A 59 -15.01 0.80 3.08
CA TRP A 59 -15.76 0.26 4.22
C TRP A 59 -17.19 -0.19 3.85
N ASN A 60 -17.78 0.36 2.79
CA ASN A 60 -19.11 -0.02 2.31
C ASN A 60 -19.12 -1.35 1.55
N ARG A 61 -17.97 -2.01 1.38
CA ARG A 61 -17.86 -3.32 0.74
C ARG A 61 -18.27 -4.44 1.70
N PRO A 62 -18.56 -5.66 1.20
CA PRO A 62 -18.86 -6.80 2.08
C PRO A 62 -17.77 -7.01 3.14
N ALA A 63 -18.17 -7.26 4.39
CA ALA A 63 -17.25 -7.38 5.52
C ALA A 63 -16.16 -8.45 5.32
N THR A 64 -16.47 -9.52 4.59
CA THR A 64 -15.52 -10.57 4.21
C THR A 64 -14.43 -10.05 3.27
N GLU A 65 -14.77 -9.17 2.32
CA GLU A 65 -13.81 -8.53 1.42
C GLU A 65 -12.92 -7.55 2.19
N VAL A 66 -13.51 -6.72 3.05
CA VAL A 66 -12.75 -5.78 3.90
C VAL A 66 -11.75 -6.52 4.80
N LYS A 67 -12.19 -7.59 5.47
CA LYS A 67 -11.32 -8.42 6.33
C LYS A 67 -10.15 -9.03 5.55
N LEU A 68 -10.38 -9.45 4.31
CA LEU A 68 -9.34 -9.97 3.45
C LEU A 68 -8.33 -8.89 3.06
N LEU A 69 -8.80 -7.70 2.67
CA LEU A 69 -7.92 -6.56 2.33
C LEU A 69 -7.01 -6.18 3.50
N MET A 70 -7.56 -6.15 4.71
CA MET A 70 -6.78 -5.88 5.93
C MET A 70 -5.73 -6.97 6.19
N THR A 71 -6.09 -8.24 6.01
CA THR A 71 -5.14 -9.37 6.12
C THR A 71 -4.01 -9.25 5.09
N LEU A 72 -4.34 -8.90 3.84
CA LEU A 72 -3.36 -8.72 2.78
C LEU A 72 -2.41 -7.55 3.06
N LEU A 73 -2.95 -6.42 3.54
CA LEU A 73 -2.18 -5.24 3.93
C LEU A 73 -1.22 -5.57 5.07
N GLU A 74 -1.72 -6.24 6.13
CA GLU A 74 -0.89 -6.68 7.26
C GLU A 74 0.28 -7.55 6.80
N ARG A 75 -0.01 -8.55 5.96
CA ARG A 75 1.01 -9.48 5.44
C ARG A 75 2.06 -8.75 4.59
N HIS A 76 1.62 -7.82 3.72
CA HIS A 76 2.52 -7.10 2.82
C HIS A 76 3.42 -6.13 3.57
N LEU A 77 2.89 -5.35 4.50
CA LEU A 77 3.72 -4.42 5.26
C LEU A 77 4.76 -5.16 6.10
N LYS A 78 4.41 -6.33 6.66
CA LYS A 78 5.38 -7.19 7.35
C LYS A 78 6.47 -7.73 6.42
N SER A 79 6.14 -8.12 5.18
CA SER A 79 7.13 -8.67 4.25
C SER A 79 7.99 -7.60 3.60
N GLU A 80 7.42 -6.46 3.22
CA GLU A 80 8.13 -5.40 2.50
C GLU A 80 8.94 -4.48 3.42
N GLY A 81 8.62 -4.40 4.71
CA GLY A 81 9.29 -3.50 5.64
C GLY A 81 10.83 -3.62 5.63
N PRO A 82 11.41 -4.84 5.72
CA PRO A 82 12.86 -5.03 5.59
C PRO A 82 13.43 -4.57 4.23
N ASP A 83 12.68 -4.76 3.15
CA ASP A 83 13.09 -4.30 1.82
C ASP A 83 13.04 -2.76 1.71
N MET A 84 12.05 -2.11 2.33
CA MET A 84 12.00 -0.65 2.43
C MET A 84 13.22 -0.12 3.20
N LEU A 85 13.56 -0.76 4.32
CA LEU A 85 14.75 -0.40 5.10
C LEU A 85 16.03 -0.52 4.26
N LYS A 86 16.23 -1.68 3.60
CA LYS A 86 17.38 -1.95 2.73
C LYS A 86 17.50 -0.96 1.57
N ASN A 87 16.38 -0.53 1.02
CA ASN A 87 16.33 0.37 -0.15
C ASN A 87 16.30 1.87 0.22
N ASN A 88 16.57 2.22 1.47
CA ASN A 88 16.50 3.60 1.99
C ASN A 88 15.14 4.28 1.71
N ILE A 89 14.05 3.53 1.79
CA ILE A 89 12.69 4.05 1.64
C ILE A 89 12.13 4.40 3.01
N ARG A 90 11.60 5.61 3.17
CA ARG A 90 10.90 6.05 4.38
C ARG A 90 9.41 5.79 4.25
N PHE A 91 8.86 4.92 5.07
CA PHE A 91 7.44 4.61 5.04
C PHE A 91 6.61 5.59 5.87
N ARG A 92 5.42 5.93 5.35
CA ARG A 92 4.40 6.74 6.02
C ARG A 92 3.00 6.25 5.68
N ALA A 93 2.09 6.28 6.65
CA ALA A 93 0.67 6.09 6.43
C ALA A 93 -0.09 7.40 6.63
N ILE A 94 -1.04 7.70 5.74
CA ILE A 94 -1.91 8.88 5.81
C ILE A 94 -3.38 8.47 5.75
N GLY A 95 -4.27 9.28 6.33
CA GLY A 95 -5.71 9.03 6.41
C GLY A 95 -6.16 8.63 7.82
N ASN A 96 -7.36 8.05 7.95
CA ASN A 96 -7.91 7.69 9.26
C ASN A 96 -7.40 6.30 9.72
N ILE A 97 -6.13 6.25 10.15
CA ILE A 97 -5.48 5.02 10.64
C ILE A 97 -6.22 4.44 11.85
N GLY A 98 -6.92 5.27 12.62
CA GLY A 98 -7.71 4.86 13.78
C GLY A 98 -8.82 3.86 13.47
N GLU A 99 -9.39 3.92 12.26
CA GLU A 99 -10.46 3.00 11.80
C GLU A 99 -9.93 1.61 11.41
N LEU A 100 -8.62 1.47 11.19
CA LEU A 100 -8.03 0.19 10.80
C LEU A 100 -8.01 -0.78 11.99
N PRO A 101 -8.08 -2.11 11.75
CA PRO A 101 -7.96 -3.10 12.81
C PRO A 101 -6.65 -2.96 13.60
N ALA A 102 -6.70 -3.23 14.91
CA ALA A 102 -5.55 -3.03 15.80
C ALA A 102 -4.25 -3.71 15.33
N LYS A 103 -4.36 -4.92 14.73
CA LYS A 103 -3.21 -5.63 14.15
C LYS A 103 -2.56 -4.85 13.00
N VAL A 104 -3.38 -4.29 12.10
CA VAL A 104 -2.91 -3.49 10.96
C VAL A 104 -2.23 -2.21 11.46
N ARG A 105 -2.86 -1.51 12.42
CA ARG A 105 -2.29 -0.29 13.03
C ARG A 105 -0.92 -0.55 13.66
N LYS A 106 -0.79 -1.67 14.37
CA LYS A 106 0.49 -2.08 14.97
C LYS A 106 1.58 -2.26 13.90
N VAL A 107 1.27 -3.01 12.83
CA VAL A 107 2.23 -3.24 11.74
C VAL A 107 2.63 -1.93 11.04
N ILE A 108 1.68 -1.04 10.79
CA ILE A 108 1.97 0.28 10.22
C ILE A 108 2.96 1.02 11.11
N SER A 109 2.69 1.11 12.41
CA SER A 109 3.57 1.78 13.38
C SER A 109 4.96 1.14 13.43
N ASP A 110 5.04 -0.19 13.41
CA ASP A 110 6.31 -0.92 13.45
C ASP A 110 7.17 -0.60 12.21
N VAL A 111 6.55 -0.54 11.02
CA VAL A 111 7.24 -0.24 9.75
C VAL A 111 7.62 1.25 9.65
N GLU A 112 6.77 2.17 10.09
CA GLU A 112 7.10 3.60 10.17
C GLU A 112 8.28 3.86 11.09
N LEU A 113 8.35 3.16 12.23
CA LEU A 113 9.45 3.27 13.18
C LEU A 113 10.74 2.68 12.60
N MET A 114 10.66 1.48 12.01
CA MET A 114 11.79 0.79 11.40
C MET A 114 12.45 1.64 10.31
N THR A 115 11.66 2.31 9.47
CA THR A 115 12.16 3.13 8.36
C THR A 115 12.31 4.61 8.71
N SER A 116 12.13 4.99 9.99
CA SER A 116 12.01 6.40 10.41
C SER A 116 13.24 7.26 10.12
N LYS A 117 14.43 6.64 10.10
CA LYS A 117 15.74 7.27 9.85
C LYS A 117 16.14 7.32 8.38
N ASN A 118 15.40 6.65 7.50
CA ASN A 118 15.67 6.68 6.07
C ASN A 118 15.40 8.09 5.52
N ASP A 119 16.28 8.55 4.63
CA ASP A 119 16.27 9.88 4.03
C ASP A 119 16.13 9.85 2.50
N GLY A 120 15.95 8.66 1.92
CA GLY A 120 15.62 8.48 0.52
C GLY A 120 14.14 8.70 0.21
N MET A 121 13.61 7.94 -0.76
CA MET A 121 12.23 8.11 -1.23
C MET A 121 11.22 7.87 -0.10
N ILE A 122 10.23 8.75 0.01
CA ILE A 122 9.07 8.56 0.89
C ILE A 122 8.03 7.70 0.17
N LEU A 123 7.68 6.56 0.75
CA LEU A 123 6.52 5.77 0.33
C LEU A 123 5.35 6.04 1.28
N GLN A 124 4.30 6.66 0.76
CA GLN A 124 3.07 6.97 1.48
C GLN A 124 1.93 6.04 1.07
N LEU A 125 1.28 5.39 2.03
CA LEU A 125 0.00 4.70 1.78
C LEU A 125 -1.15 5.54 2.31
N ALA A 126 -2.09 5.86 1.42
CA ALA A 126 -3.37 6.45 1.78
C ALA A 126 -4.35 5.34 2.21
N LEU A 127 -4.70 5.34 3.50
CA LEU A 127 -5.47 4.31 4.19
C LEU A 127 -6.61 4.93 4.98
N SER A 128 -7.84 4.46 4.72
CA SER A 128 -9.06 5.15 5.12
C SER A 128 -9.00 6.66 4.81
N TYR A 129 -8.55 6.95 3.60
CA TYR A 129 -8.31 8.30 3.11
C TYR A 129 -9.48 8.77 2.23
N SER A 130 -9.72 10.08 2.23
CA SER A 130 -10.74 10.80 1.46
C SER A 130 -10.09 12.00 0.80
#